data_AF-A0A1S2MG38-F1
#
_entry.id   AF-A0A1S2MG38-F1
#
_cell.length_a   1.000
_cell.length_b   1.000
_cell.length_c   1.000
_cell.angle_alpha   90.00
_cell.angle_beta   90.00
_cell.angle_gamma   90.00
#
_symmetry.space_group_name_H-M   'P 1'
#
loop_
_entity.id
_entity.type
_entity.pdbx_description
1 polymer ?
#
loop_
_entity_poly.entity_id
_entity_poly.type
_entity_poly.pdbx_seq_one_letter_code
_entity_poly.pdbx_strand_id
1 'polypeptide(L)' 'MPKSQQILLALAIVLFVLNIIVPVIGVVAGIDYLNFSSLIVKIMQFSFIVIFVIFTYRQIRRKGWK' A
#
# COMPACT_ATOMS: atom_id res chain seq x y z
N MET A 1 15.77 -5.99 10.45
CA MET A 1 14.69 -5.00 10.60
C MET A 1 13.83 -5.40 11.79
N PRO A 2 13.78 -4.63 12.89
CA PRO A 2 12.96 -4.93 14.07
C PRO A 2 11.52 -5.36 13.75
N LYS A 3 10.96 -6.29 14.55
CA LYS A 3 9.65 -6.93 14.31
C LYS A 3 8.54 -5.91 14.03
N SER A 4 8.48 -4.81 14.77
CA SER A 4 7.47 -3.75 14.57
C SER A 4 7.53 -3.06 13.21
N GLN A 5 8.67 -3.09 12.52
CA GLN A 5 8.82 -2.60 11.16
C GLN A 5 8.54 -3.67 10.11
N GLN A 6 8.83 -4.94 10.40
CA GLN A 6 8.44 -6.06 9.52
C GLN A 6 6.93 -6.15 9.39
N ILE A 7 6.20 -5.98 10.51
CA ILE A 7 4.73 -5.92 10.50
C ILE A 7 4.25 -4.75 9.63
N LEU A 8 4.84 -3.57 9.81
CA LEU A 8 4.47 -2.37 9.03
C LEU A 8 4.77 -2.55 7.53
N LEU A 9 5.88 -3.22 7.19
CA LEU A 9 6.22 -3.57 5.81
C LEU A 9 5.22 -4.56 5.23
N ALA A 10 4.90 -5.64 5.94
CA ALA A 10 3.93 -6.62 5.47
C ALA A 10 2.58 -5.96 5.18
N LEU A 11 2.14 -5.06 6.06
CA LEU A 11 0.91 -4.31 5.88
C LEU A 11 0.97 -3.36 4.68
N ALA A 12 2.09 -2.65 4.50
CA ALA A 12 2.32 -1.79 3.34
C ALA A 12 2.33 -2.60 2.02
N ILE A 13 2.94 -3.79 2.00
CA ILE A 13 2.97 -4.68 0.83
C ILE A 13 1.56 -5.16 0.49
N VAL A 14 0.79 -5.64 1.48
CA VAL A 14 -0.60 -6.10 1.25
C VAL A 14 -1.43 -4.96 0.66
N LEU A 15 -1.36 -3.77 1.24
CA LEU A 15 -2.08 -2.60 0.74
C LEU A 15 -1.59 -2.17 -0.65
N PHE A 16 -0.30 -2.29 -0.95
CA PHE A 16 0.24 -2.01 -2.28
C PHE A 16 -0.33 -2.98 -3.33
N VAL A 17 -0.38 -4.28 -3.01
CA VAL A 17 -0.98 -5.29 -3.91
C VAL A 17 -2.45 -4.94 -4.18
N LEU A 18 -3.23 -4.65 -3.14
CA LEU A 18 -4.66 -4.35 -3.26
C LEU A 18 -4.93 -3.02 -4.00
N ASN A 19 -4.09 -2.01 -3.83
CA ASN A 19 -4.32 -0.68 -4.41
C ASN A 19 -3.70 -0.48 -5.80
N ILE A 20 -2.71 -1.28 -6.20
CA ILE A 20 -2.00 -1.12 -7.47
C ILE A 20 -2.05 -2.40 -8.30
N ILE A 21 -1.59 -3.53 -7.75
CA ILE A 21 -1.47 -4.76 -8.54
C ILE A 21 -2.83 -5.31 -8.94
N VAL A 22 -3.77 -5.43 -8.01
CA VAL A 22 -5.11 -5.99 -8.28
C VAL A 22 -5.86 -5.16 -9.33
N PRO A 23 -5.93 -3.82 -9.24
CA PRO A 23 -6.38 -2.94 -10.32
C PRO A 23 -5.78 -3.24 -11.70
N VAL A 24 -4.44 -3.33 -11.77
CA VAL A 24 -3.73 -3.53 -13.03
C VAL A 24 -4.09 -4.89 -13.63
N ILE A 25 -4.10 -5.95 -12.81
CA ILE A 25 -4.52 -7.28 -13.24
C ILE A 25 -5.98 -7.28 -13.69
N GLY A 26 -6.86 -6.59 -12.95
CA GLY A 26 -8.27 -6.47 -13.29
C GLY A 26 -8.48 -5.85 -14.68
N VAL A 27 -7.77 -4.75 -14.97
CA VAL A 27 -7.79 -4.10 -16.28
C VAL A 27 -7.27 -5.04 -17.37
N VAL A 28 -6.14 -5.72 -17.15
CA VAL A 28 -5.54 -6.64 -18.14
C VAL A 28 -6.42 -7.87 -18.39
N ALA A 29 -7.08 -8.38 -17.36
CA ALA A 29 -7.94 -9.57 -17.43
C ALA A 29 -9.38 -9.26 -17.88
N GLY A 30 -9.73 -7.99 -18.13
CA GLY A 30 -11.08 -7.57 -18.46
C GLY A 30 -12.10 -7.73 -17.33
N ILE A 31 -11.62 -7.70 -16.08
CA ILE A 31 -12.43 -7.87 -14.87
C ILE A 31 -12.76 -6.48 -14.30
N ASP A 32 -14.00 -6.02 -14.51
CA ASP A 32 -14.53 -4.73 -14.02
C ASP A 32 -14.89 -4.73 -12.52
N TYR A 33 -14.18 -5.49 -11.69
CA TYR A 33 -14.56 -5.71 -10.28
C TYR A 33 -14.25 -4.51 -9.37
N LEU A 34 -13.37 -3.60 -9.78
CA LEU A 34 -12.97 -2.44 -8.99
C LEU A 34 -13.45 -1.16 -9.64
N ASN A 35 -14.63 -0.70 -9.23
CA ASN A 35 -15.06 0.64 -9.53
C ASN A 35 -14.21 1.63 -8.71
N PHE A 36 -13.20 2.22 -9.37
CA PHE A 36 -12.27 3.19 -8.77
C PHE A 36 -12.96 4.44 -8.20
N SER A 37 -14.22 4.69 -8.59
CA SER A 37 -15.03 5.78 -8.01
C SER A 37 -15.62 5.42 -6.64
N SER A 38 -15.57 4.16 -6.21
CA SER A 38 -16.19 3.75 -4.95
C SER A 38 -15.50 4.39 -3.74
N LEU A 39 -16.31 4.82 -2.77
CA LEU A 39 -15.83 5.41 -1.51
C LEU A 39 -14.85 4.49 -0.79
N ILE A 40 -15.13 3.18 -0.80
CA ILE A 40 -14.30 2.15 -0.15
C ILE A 40 -12.89 2.12 -0.75
N VAL A 41 -12.77 2.13 -2.09
CA VAL A 41 -11.47 2.17 -2.75
C VAL A 41 -10.70 3.44 -2.40
N LYS A 42 -11.38 4.60 -2.34
CA LYS A 42 -10.74 5.87 -1.94
C LYS A 42 -10.19 5.83 -0.51
N ILE A 43 -10.96 5.27 0.43
CA ILE A 43 -10.51 5.09 1.83
C ILE A 43 -9.32 4.12 1.89
N MET A 44 -9.35 3.04 1.12
CA MET A 44 -8.26 2.06 1.05
C MET A 44 -6.99 2.68 0.47
N GLN A 45 -7.09 3.50 -0.57
CA GLN A 45 -5.97 4.24 -1.15
C GLN A 45 -5.39 5.27 -0.17
N PHE A 46 -6.26 6.02 0.50
CA PHE A 46 -5.83 7.01 1.51
C PHE A 46 -5.08 6.34 2.67
N SER A 47 -5.63 5.24 3.21
CA SER A 47 -4.98 4.49 4.29
C SER A 47 -3.64 3.89 3.85
N PHE A 48 -3.52 3.41 2.62
CA PHE A 48 -2.25 2.99 2.03
C PHE A 48 -1.22 4.12 2.04
N ILE A 49 -1.58 5.32 1.57
CA ILE A 49 -0.68 6.47 1.56
C ILE A 49 -0.18 6.79 2.97
N VAL A 50 -1.08 6.86 3.96
CA VAL A 50 -0.72 7.16 5.36
C VAL A 50 0.28 6.14 5.90
N ILE A 51 -0.01 4.84 5.72
CA ILE A 51 0.82 3.75 6.24
C ILE A 51 2.17 3.71 5.51
N PHE A 52 2.18 3.95 4.20
CA PHE A 52 3.40 4.00 3.40
C PHE A 52 4.29 5.17 3.79
N VAL A 53 3.74 6.35 4.07
CA VAL A 53 4.49 7.51 4.56
C VAL A 53 5.10 7.22 5.94
N ILE A 54 4.32 6.69 6.89
CA ILE A 54 4.82 6.32 8.22
C ILE A 54 5.95 5.28 8.09
N PHE A 55 5.74 4.28 7.25
CA PHE A 55 6.75 3.26 6.97
C PHE A 55 8.04 3.88 6.45
N THR A 56 7.93 4.70 5.40
CA THR A 56 9.07 5.33 4.73
C THR A 56 9.83 6.26 5.66
N TYR A 57 9.13 7.10 6.43
CA TYR A 57 9.71 7.96 7.45
C TYR A 57 10.50 7.13 8.49
N ARG A 58 9.92 6.05 8.99
CA ARG A 58 10.59 5.16 9.95
C ARG A 58 11.78 4.43 9.31
N GLN A 59 11.75 4.09 8.03
CA GLN A 59 12.92 3.51 7.33
C GLN A 59 14.07 4.52 7.23
N ILE A 60 13.77 5.72 6.74
CA ILE A 60 14.74 6.81 6.56
C ILE A 60 15.42 7.15 7.89
N ARG A 61 14.63 7.35 8.96
CA ARG A 61 15.14 7.65 10.30
C ARG A 61 16.08 6.59 10.86
N ARG A 62 15.88 5.30 10.52
CA ARG A 62 16.70 4.20 11.08
C ARG A 62 17.93 3.89 10.26
N LYS A 63 17.83 3.92 8.94
CA LYS A 63 18.95 3.58 8.07
C LYS A 63 19.90 4.77 7.87
N GLY A 64 19.40 6.00 8.06
CA GLY A 64 20.10 7.20 7.65
C GLY A 64 20.20 7.26 6.12
N TRP A 65 20.28 8.47 5.57
CA TRP A 65 20.81 8.62 4.22
C TRP A 65 22.32 8.40 4.37
N LYS A 66 22.78 7.18 4.10
CA LYS A 66 24.20 6.95 3.83
C LYS A 66 24.47 7.25 2.37
#